data_AF-A0A841JC44-F1
#
_entry.id   AF-A0A841JC44-F1
#
_cell.length_a   1.000
_cell.length_b   1.000
_cell.length_c   1.000
_cell.angle_alpha   90.00
_cell.angle_beta   90.00
_cell.angle_gamma   90.00
#
_symmetry.space_group_name_H-M   'P 1'
#
loop_
_entity.id
_entity.type
_entity.pdbx_description
1 polymer ?
#
loop_
_entity_poly.entity_id
_entity_poly.type
_entity_poly.pdbx_seq_one_letter_code
_entity_poly.pdbx_strand_id
1 'polypeptide(L)' 'MTDQEIIDYFETATLPQTLRIDRAITQFDVKDAVERNLAALKTEDKGGHAKHRLIQIINALENPYNGPGIPGQ' A
#
# COMPACT_ATOMS: atom_id res chain seq x y z
N MET A 1 -1.28 12.65 -5.25
CA MET A 1 -0.39 12.61 -4.07
C MET A 1 1.04 12.94 -4.47
N THR A 2 1.67 13.86 -3.74
CA THR A 2 3.13 14.09 -3.82
C THR A 2 3.85 13.08 -2.93
N ASP A 3 5.18 13.02 -3.01
CA ASP A 3 5.97 12.05 -2.23
C ASP A 3 5.91 12.37 -0.73
N GLN A 4 5.88 13.66 -0.38
CA GLN A 4 5.75 14.12 0.99
C GLN A 4 4.41 13.72 1.62
N GLU A 5 3.30 13.85 0.88
CA GLU A 5 1.96 13.47 1.36
C GLU A 5 1.85 11.97 1.64
N ILE A 6 2.57 11.15 0.85
CA ILE A 6 2.60 9.70 1.05
C ILE A 6 3.34 9.36 2.34
N ILE A 7 4.48 10.01 2.58
CA ILE A 7 5.26 9.81 3.81
C ILE A 7 4.42 10.20 5.03
N ASP A 8 3.80 11.38 5.02
CA ASP A 8 2.99 11.90 6.13
C ASP A 8 1.78 10.99 6.45
N TYR A 9 1.10 10.49 5.41
CA TYR A 9 0.01 9.53 5.57
C TYR A 9 0.48 8.28 6.32
N PHE A 10 1.62 7.70 5.94
CA PHE A 10 2.13 6.47 6.56
C PHE A 10 2.74 6.67 7.95
N GLU A 11 3.09 7.89 8.35
CA GLU A 11 3.52 8.19 9.73
C GLU A 11 2.36 8.11 10.74
N THR A 12 1.14 8.39 10.29
CA THR A 12 -0.06 8.41 11.16
C THR A 12 -1.00 7.23 10.89
N ALA A 13 -0.93 6.61 9.71
CA ALA A 13 -1.80 5.50 9.35
C ALA A 13 -1.49 4.23 10.15
N THR A 14 -2.55 3.56 10.59
CA THR A 14 -2.43 2.22 11.19
C THR A 14 -2.31 1.18 10.08
N LEU A 15 -1.16 0.51 10.02
CA LEU A 15 -0.90 -0.52 9.01
C LEU A 15 -1.29 -1.90 9.54
N PRO A 16 -2.23 -2.62 8.90
CA PRO A 16 -2.54 -3.99 9.25
C PRO A 16 -1.39 -4.90 8.83
N GLN A 17 -1.26 -6.07 9.47
CA GLN A 17 -0.24 -7.04 9.06
C GLN A 17 -0.48 -7.54 7.62
N THR A 18 -1.74 -7.69 7.21
CA THR A 18 -2.12 -8.16 5.87
C THR A 18 -3.18 -7.22 5.30
N LEU A 19 -2.99 -6.81 4.05
CA LEU A 19 -3.92 -5.93 3.33
C LEU A 19 -4.24 -6.52 1.97
N ARG A 20 -5.53 -6.64 1.68
CA ARG A 20 -5.99 -7.01 0.34
C ARG A 20 -6.08 -5.75 -0.51
N ILE A 21 -5.18 -5.64 -1.48
CA ILE A 21 -5.13 -4.50 -2.40
C ILE A 21 -6.20 -4.64 -3.48
N ASP A 22 -6.37 -5.86 -4.03
CA ASP A 22 -7.36 -6.15 -5.06
C ASP A 22 -7.80 -7.63 -5.00
N ARG A 23 -8.65 -8.08 -5.93
CA ARG A 23 -9.16 -9.46 -6.00
C ARG A 23 -8.05 -10.51 -6.01
N ALA A 24 -6.94 -10.21 -6.69
CA ALA A 24 -5.83 -11.14 -6.94
C ALA A 24 -4.56 -10.80 -6.15
N ILE A 25 -4.52 -9.67 -5.45
CA ILE A 25 -3.30 -9.16 -4.80
C ILE A 25 -3.58 -8.96 -3.32
N THR A 26 -2.94 -9.80 -2.51
CA THR A 26 -2.86 -9.65 -1.07
C THR A 26 -1.42 -9.31 -0.71
N GLN A 27 -1.24 -8.20 0.01
CA GLN A 27 0.03 -7.81 0.58
C GLN A 27 0.12 -8.39 1.99
N PHE A 28 1.04 -9.33 2.17
CA PHE A 28 1.48 -9.78 3.47
C PHE A 28 2.57 -8.83 3.97
N ASP A 29 2.63 -8.62 5.28
CA ASP A 29 3.55 -7.71 5.95
C ASP A 29 3.56 -6.30 5.35
N VAL A 30 2.38 -5.66 5.39
CA VAL A 30 2.17 -4.32 4.81
C VAL A 30 3.18 -3.30 5.32
N LYS A 31 3.55 -3.40 6.60
CA LYS A 31 4.56 -2.53 7.21
C LYS A 31 5.90 -2.62 6.49
N ASP A 32 6.44 -3.83 6.31
CA ASP A 32 7.71 -4.06 5.61
C ASP A 32 7.63 -3.57 4.15
N ALA A 33 6.51 -3.88 3.49
CA ALA A 33 6.27 -3.43 2.12
C ALA A 33 6.28 -1.89 2.04
N VAL A 34 5.60 -1.20 2.95
CA VAL A 34 5.58 0.28 3.00
C VAL A 34 6.99 0.82 3.26
N GLU A 35 7.71 0.31 4.26
CA GLU A 35 9.07 0.75 4.58
C GLU A 35 10.03 0.59 3.40
N ARG A 36 9.99 -0.55 2.71
CA ARG A 36 10.83 -0.83 1.53
C ARG A 36 10.51 0.11 0.37
N ASN A 37 9.22 0.38 0.13
CA ASN A 37 8.82 1.30 -0.94
C ASN A 37 9.14 2.76 -0.58
N LEU A 38 8.99 3.17 0.67
CA LEU A 38 9.38 4.50 1.13
C LEU A 38 10.90 4.72 1.01
N ALA A 39 11.70 3.71 1.36
CA ALA A 39 13.15 3.75 1.15
C ALA A 39 13.49 3.90 -0.34
N ALA A 40 12.85 3.11 -1.21
CA ALA A 40 13.06 3.20 -2.66
C ALA A 40 12.57 4.54 -3.27
N LEU A 41 11.54 5.15 -2.69
CA LEU A 41 11.06 6.48 -3.08
C LEU A 41 12.11 7.56 -2.78
N LYS A 42 12.85 7.43 -1.66
CA LYS A 42 13.90 8.37 -1.24
C LYS A 42 15.20 8.24 -2.06
N THR A 43 15.45 7.09 -2.69
CA THR A 43 16.71 6.81 -3.41
C THR A 43 16.63 7.01 -4.93
N GLU A 44 15.52 7.51 -5.47
CA GLU A 44 15.22 7.78 -6.89
C GLU A 44 15.28 6.59 -7.89
N ASP A 45 16.11 5.57 -7.66
CA ASP A 45 16.37 4.44 -8.59
C ASP A 45 15.09 3.70 -9.05
N LYS A 46 14.03 3.70 -8.23
CA LYS A 46 12.71 3.08 -8.54
C LYS A 46 11.51 3.89 -8.04
N GLY A 47 11.68 5.20 -7.89
CA GLY A 47 10.72 6.07 -7.22
C GLY A 47 9.30 6.01 -7.81
N GLY A 48 9.16 5.93 -9.14
CA GLY A 48 7.85 5.88 -9.81
C GLY A 48 7.03 4.62 -9.49
N HIS A 49 7.67 3.44 -9.47
CA HIS A 49 7.00 2.18 -9.15
C HIS A 49 6.69 2.09 -7.65
N ALA A 50 7.65 2.49 -6.81
CA ALA A 50 7.46 2.52 -5.36
C ALA A 50 6.31 3.45 -4.95
N LYS A 51 6.26 4.65 -5.54
CA LYS A 51 5.16 5.61 -5.38
C LYS A 51 3.82 5.00 -5.76
N HIS A 52 3.74 4.36 -6.92
CA HIS A 52 2.50 3.73 -7.37
C HIS A 52 2.04 2.67 -6.38
N ARG A 53 2.96 1.83 -5.88
CA ARG A 53 2.64 0.78 -4.91
C ARG A 53 2.14 1.34 -3.58
N LEU A 54 2.78 2.39 -3.08
CA LEU A 54 2.37 3.10 -1.87
C LEU A 54 0.94 3.67 -2.03
N ILE A 55 0.64 4.30 -3.17
CA ILE A 55 -0.70 4.82 -3.47
C ILE A 55 -1.74 3.68 -3.51
N GLN A 56 -1.41 2.50 -4.06
CA GLN A 56 -2.33 1.36 -4.03
C GLN A 56 -2.62 0.87 -2.60
N ILE A 57 -1.61 0.86 -1.74
CA ILE A 57 -1.77 0.49 -0.33
C ILE A 57 -2.67 1.51 0.37
N ILE A 58 -2.45 2.82 0.17
CA ILE A 58 -3.30 3.87 0.76
C ILE A 58 -4.75 3.70 0.33
N ASN A 59 -5.00 3.56 -0.97
CA ASN A 59 -6.35 3.33 -1.48
C ASN A 59 -6.99 2.08 -0.87
N ALA A 60 -6.23 1.01 -0.66
CA ALA A 60 -6.73 -0.21 -0.02
C ALA A 60 -6.91 -0.07 1.50
N LEU A 61 -6.22 0.87 2.16
CA LEU A 61 -6.46 1.16 3.58
C LEU A 61 -7.71 2.02 3.77
N GLU A 62 -7.90 3.03 2.92
CA GLU A 62 -9.07 3.91 2.97
C GLU A 62 -10.33 3.23 2.44
N ASN A 63 -10.17 2.44 1.38
CA ASN A 63 -11.23 1.68 0.75
C ASN A 63 -10.79 0.21 0.61
N PRO A 64 -10.79 -0.54 1.73
CA PRO A 64 -10.45 -1.94 1.72
C PRO A 64 -11.35 -2.67 0.74
N TYR A 65 -10.73 -3.53 -0.07
CA TYR A 65 -11.44 -4.28 -1.10
C TYR A 65 -12.52 -5.16 -0.46
N ASN A 66 -13.75 -4.65 -0.48
CA ASN A 66 -14.98 -5.33 -0.06
C ASN A 66 -15.63 -6.09 -1.22
N GLY A 67 -14.90 -6.32 -2.32
CA GLY A 67 -15.42 -7.11 -3.43
C GLY A 67 -15.85 -8.50 -2.96
N PRO A 68 -16.76 -9.16 -3.69
CA PRO A 68 -17.44 -10.37 -3.23
C PRO A 68 -16.37 -11.32 -2.68
N GLY A 69 -16.45 -11.56 -1.36
CA GLY A 69 -15.81 -12.73 -0.78
C GLY A 69 -16.16 -13.87 -1.70
N ILE A 70 -15.12 -14.57 -2.19
CA ILE A 70 -15.16 -15.69 -3.15
C ILE A 70 -16.59 -16.20 -3.29
N PRO A 71 -17.25 -16.16 -4.49
CA PRO A 71 -18.61 -16.64 -4.60
C PRO A 71 -18.65 -18.00 -3.94
N GLY A 72 -19.40 -18.08 -2.83
CA GLY A 72 -19.58 -19.32 -2.11
C GLY A 72 -20.15 -20.31 -3.10
N GLN A 73 -19.35 -21.29 -3.48
CA GLN A 73 -19.76 -22.54 -4.10
C GLN A 73 -18.91 -23.65 -3.52
#